data_AF-A0A941RPA2-F1
#
_entry.id   AF-A0A941RPA2-F1
#
_cell.length_a   1.000
_cell.length_b   1.000
_cell.length_c   1.000
_cell.angle_alpha   90.00
_cell.angle_beta   90.00
_cell.angle_gamma   90.00
#
_symmetry.space_group_name_H-M   'P 1'
#
loop_
_entity.id
_entity.type
_entity.pdbx_description
1 polymer ?
#
loop_
_entity_poly.entity_id
_entity_poly.type
_entity_poly.pdbx_seq_one_letter_code
_entity_poly.pdbx_strand_id
1 'polypeptide(L)' 'MTDQTADTLSFVDLDTMKETARLTVTGKPAGIAMSPDKATAYITAPDSKELVEIDAVARKIKRRLFLDGG' A
#
# COMPACT_ATOMS: atom_id res chain seq x y z
N MET A 1 -2.19 20.27 4.10
CA MET A 1 -2.13 19.39 5.29
C MET A 1 -1.95 17.98 4.77
N THR A 2 -0.70 17.52 4.63
CA THR A 2 -0.38 16.16 4.19
C THR A 2 -0.31 15.29 5.43
N ASP A 3 -1.25 14.37 5.59
CA ASP A 3 -1.27 13.43 6.71
C ASP A 3 -0.20 12.34 6.46
N GLN A 4 1.05 12.66 6.77
CA GLN A 4 2.20 11.75 6.68
C GLN A 4 2.26 10.75 7.85
N THR A 5 1.22 10.68 8.67
CA THR A 5 1.13 9.83 9.87
C THR A 5 0.20 8.64 9.70
N ALA A 6 -0.53 8.55 8.60
CA ALA A 6 -1.46 7.47 8.41
C ALA A 6 -0.71 6.20 7.96
N ASP A 7 -0.47 5.28 8.90
CA ASP A 7 -0.13 3.87 8.65
C ASP A 7 -1.27 3.13 7.91
N THR A 8 -1.89 3.78 6.93
CA THR A 8 -3.08 3.31 6.25
C THR A 8 -3.02 3.62 4.77
N LEU A 9 -3.36 2.63 3.97
CA LEU A 9 -3.58 2.72 2.54
C LEU A 9 -5.08 2.89 2.28
N SER A 10 -5.46 4.02 1.70
CA SER A 10 -6.82 4.23 1.20
C SER A 10 -6.90 3.93 -0.29
N PHE A 11 -7.85 3.09 -0.67
CA PHE A 11 -8.25 2.90 -2.06
C PHE A 11 -9.31 3.92 -2.39
N VAL A 12 -9.05 4.77 -3.38
CA VAL A 12 -10.01 5.76 -3.86
C VAL A 12 -10.47 5.36 -5.25
N ASP A 13 -11.78 5.35 -5.45
CA ASP A 13 -12.41 5.24 -6.76
C ASP A 13 -12.36 6.62 -7.42
N LEU A 14 -11.71 6.72 -8.58
CA LEU A 14 -11.45 7.98 -9.26
C LEU A 14 -12.68 8.52 -10.02
N ASP A 15 -13.66 7.67 -10.32
CA ASP A 15 -14.88 8.08 -11.02
C ASP A 15 -15.84 8.79 -10.04
N THR A 16 -15.89 8.30 -8.81
CA THR A 16 -16.77 8.83 -7.75
C THR A 16 -16.04 9.69 -6.72
N MET A 17 -14.70 9.74 -6.77
CA MET A 17 -13.82 10.38 -5.80
C MET A 17 -14.07 9.92 -4.35
N LYS A 18 -14.48 8.65 -4.18
CA LYS A 18 -14.81 8.07 -2.87
C LYS A 18 -13.80 7.03 -2.44
N GLU A 19 -13.48 7.03 -1.15
CA GLU A 19 -12.73 5.94 -0.54
C GLU A 19 -13.57 4.65 -0.56
N THR A 20 -13.04 3.61 -1.17
CA THR A 20 -13.70 2.30 -1.33
C THR A 20 -13.15 1.22 -0.41
N ALA A 21 -11.94 1.40 0.12
CA ALA A 21 -11.36 0.54 1.14
C ALA A 21 -10.21 1.25 1.86
N ARG A 22 -9.94 0.81 3.08
CA ARG A 22 -8.77 1.21 3.86
C ARG A 22 -8.07 -0.02 4.39
N LEU A 23 -6.76 -0.11 4.21
CA LEU A 23 -5.92 -1.15 4.78
C LEU A 23 -4.90 -0.52 5.71
N THR A 24 -4.76 -1.05 6.92
CA THR A 24 -3.67 -0.63 7.83
C THR A 24 -2.36 -1.27 7.39
N VAL A 25 -1.37 -0.44 7.06
CA VAL A 25 -0.02 -0.84 6.71
C VAL A 25 0.91 -0.22 7.74
N THR A 26 1.36 -1.02 8.70
CA THR A 26 2.29 -0.63 9.74
C THR A 26 3.69 -0.42 9.16
N GLY A 27 4.42 0.58 9.64
CA GLY A 27 5.84 0.78 9.31
C GLY A 27 6.14 1.97 8.42
N LYS A 28 5.36 3.05 8.53
CA LYS A 28 5.50 4.29 7.77
C LYS A 28 5.67 4.04 6.27
N PRO A 29 4.61 3.64 5.57
CA PRO A 29 4.67 3.44 4.13
C PRO A 29 5.19 4.71 3.44
N ALA A 30 6.34 4.61 2.76
CA ALA A 30 7.03 5.76 2.18
C ALA A 30 6.87 5.83 0.66
N GLY A 31 6.62 4.69 0.00
CA GLY A 31 6.40 4.61 -1.43
C GLY A 31 5.28 3.64 -1.78
N ILE A 32 4.46 4.03 -2.75
CA ILE A 32 3.45 3.17 -3.39
C ILE A 32 3.74 3.11 -4.89
N ALA A 33 3.71 1.89 -5.44
CA ALA A 33 3.80 1.65 -6.86
C ALA A 33 2.67 0.69 -7.28
N MET A 34 2.05 0.93 -8.43
CA MET A 34 1.09 -0.02 -9.01
C MET A 34 1.70 -0.72 -10.21
N SER A 35 1.34 -1.99 -10.40
CA SER A 35 1.67 -2.72 -11.61
C SER A 35 0.98 -2.08 -12.83
N PRO A 36 1.54 -2.23 -14.05
CA PRO A 36 0.97 -1.66 -15.27
C PRO A 36 -0.47 -2.13 -15.55
N ASP A 37 -0.78 -3.36 -15.16
CA ASP A 37 -2.12 -3.97 -15.26
C ASP A 37 -3.11 -3.50 -14.17
N LYS A 38 -2.65 -2.64 -13.24
CA LYS A 38 -3.40 -2.15 -12.07
C LYS A 38 -3.93 -3.25 -11.14
N ALA A 39 -3.47 -4.49 -11.29
CA ALA A 39 -3.94 -5.62 -10.49
C ALA A 39 -3.21 -5.74 -9.15
N THR A 40 -1.98 -5.23 -9.06
CA THR A 40 -1.13 -5.36 -7.87
C THR A 40 -0.55 -4.01 -7.47
N ALA A 41 -0.62 -3.69 -6.18
CA ALA A 41 0.04 -2.54 -5.57
C ALA A 41 1.18 -3.01 -4.67
N TYR A 42 2.31 -2.31 -4.72
CA TYR A 42 3.49 -2.54 -3.91
C TYR A 42 3.69 -1.35 -3.00
N ILE A 43 3.92 -1.61 -1.71
CA ILE A 43 4.16 -0.59 -0.70
C ILE A 43 5.49 -0.87 -0.02
N THR A 44 6.36 0.13 0.03
CA THR A 44 7.59 0.07 0.81
C THR A 44 7.33 0.65 2.19
N ALA A 45 7.62 -0.13 3.22
CA ALA A 45 7.57 0.26 4.63
C ALA A 45 9.01 0.25 5.18
N PRO A 46 9.74 1.37 5.11
CA PRO A 46 11.17 1.42 5.45
C PRO A 46 11.42 1.17 6.94
N ASP A 47 10.52 1.62 7.82
CA ASP A 47 10.68 1.46 9.27
C ASP A 47 10.59 -0.02 9.68
N SER A 48 9.72 -0.80 9.01
CA SER A 48 9.62 -2.25 9.22
C SER A 48 10.55 -3.07 8.33
N LYS A 49 11.27 -2.42 7.40
CA LYS A 49 12.06 -3.08 6.34
C LYS A 49 11.25 -4.10 5.57
N GLU A 50 10.01 -3.77 5.24
CA GLU A 50 9.10 -4.66 4.52
C GLU A 50 8.64 -4.04 3.18
N LEU A 51 8.44 -4.91 2.19
CA LEU A 51 7.66 -4.64 0.99
C LEU A 51 6.32 -5.37 1.12
N VAL A 52 5.22 -4.64 1.12
CA VAL A 52 3.87 -5.21 1.17
C VAL A 52 3.31 -5.25 -0.24
N GLU A 53 3.01 -6.45 -0.72
CA GLU A 53 2.33 -6.70 -1.99
C GLU A 53 0.83 -6.86 -1.73
N ILE A 54 0.02 -6.10 -2.46
CA ILE A 54 -1.42 -6.00 -2.26
C ILE A 54 -2.12 -6.26 -3.59
N ASP A 55 -3.11 -7.16 -3.57
CA ASP A 55 -4.06 -7.32 -4.65
C ASP A 55 -5.00 -6.12 -4.68
N ALA A 56 -4.93 -5.30 -5.72
CA ALA A 56 -5.79 -4.13 -5.86
C ALA A 56 -7.22 -4.51 -6.27
N VAL A 57 -7.41 -5.66 -6.93
CA VAL A 57 -8.73 -6.15 -7.35
C VAL A 57 -9.46 -6.77 -6.17
N ALA A 58 -8.80 -7.66 -5.44
CA ALA A 58 -9.35 -8.31 -4.26
C ALA A 58 -9.24 -7.45 -2.98
N ARG A 59 -8.48 -6.34 -3.04
CA ARG A 59 -8.21 -5.39 -1.93
C ARG A 59 -7.64 -6.09 -0.69
N LYS A 60 -6.69 -7.00 -0.92
CA LYS A 60 -6.09 -7.84 0.13
C LYS A 60 -4.58 -7.87 0.02
N ILE A 61 -3.91 -7.93 1.18
CA ILE A 61 -2.47 -8.17 1.22
C ILE A 61 -2.21 -9.57 0.66
N LYS A 62 -1.46 -9.67 -0.44
CA LYS A 62 -0.99 -10.94 -0.99
C LYS A 62 0.18 -11.45 -0.17
N ARG A 63 1.19 -10.59 0.06
CA ARG A 63 2.45 -10.96 0.69
C ARG A 63 3.08 -9.79 1.42
N ARG A 64 3.89 -10.12 2.43
CA ARG A 64 4.87 -9.22 3.04
C ARG A 64 6.25 -9.81 2.78
N LEU A 65 7.13 -9.04 2.18
CA LEU A 65 8.50 -9.41 1.88
C LEU A 65 9.41 -8.62 2.80
N PHE A 66 10.20 -9.28 3.65
CA PHE A 66 11.24 -8.58 4.39
C PHE A 66 12.40 -8.23 3.44
N LEU A 67 12.73 -6.95 3.39
CA LEU A 67 13.91 -6.41 2.73
C LEU A 67 15.04 -6.46 3.73
N ASP A 68 15.60 -7.65 3.95
CA ASP A 68 16.87 -7.78 4.66
C ASP A 68 17.94 -7.17 3.76
N GLY A 69 18.40 -5.97 4.12
CA GLY A 69 19.47 -5.29 3.40
C GLY A 69 20.70 -6.18 3.48
N GLY A 70 21.20 -6.64 2.32
CA GLY A 70 22.42 -7.43 2.22
C GLY A 70 23.66 -6.69 2.71
#